data_AF-A0A0B2UJ15-F1
#
_entry.id   AF-A0A0B2UJ15-F1
#
_cell.length_a   1.000
_cell.length_b   1.000
_cell.length_c   1.000
_cell.angle_alpha   90.00
_cell.angle_beta   90.00
_cell.angle_gamma   90.00
#
_symmetry.space_group_name_H-M   'P 1'
#
loop_
_entity.id
_entity.type
_entity.pdbx_description
1 polymer ?
#
loop_
_entity_poly.entity_id
_entity_poly.type
_entity_poly.pdbx_seq_one_letter_code
_entity_poly.pdbx_strand_id
1 'polypeptide(L)'
;MQILTDEESDIEVLELQGDVENMDAFDGHFNKDLVQLEFPTFILQGRKIHKELSILQRDVVNSIPCIKLVRKLKTVYLFDKPPRYRRSIPNGKKQIRD
;
A
#
# COMPACT_ATOMS: atom_id res chain seq x y z
N MET A 1 -29.60 -7.80 -8.00
CA MET A 1 -28.42 -7.12 -7.43
C MET A 1 -27.28 -7.29 -8.44
N GLN A 2 -27.05 -6.28 -9.27
CA GLN A 2 -25.96 -6.32 -10.27
C GLN A 2 -24.64 -6.06 -9.53
N ILE A 3 -23.81 -7.09 -9.45
CA ILE A 3 -22.42 -6.96 -9.07
C ILE A 3 -21.74 -6.40 -10.31
N LEU A 4 -21.33 -5.13 -10.27
CA LEU A 4 -20.55 -4.52 -11.33
C LEU A 4 -19.24 -5.31 -11.46
N THR A 5 -19.17 -6.09 -12.52
CA THR A 5 -18.01 -6.89 -12.92
C THR A 5 -17.02 -5.99 -13.67
N ASP A 6 -15.76 -6.04 -13.23
CA ASP A 6 -14.56 -5.76 -14.03
C ASP A 6 -14.25 -4.33 -14.50
N GLU A 7 -14.59 -3.30 -13.72
CA GLU A 7 -13.87 -2.02 -13.83
C GLU A 7 -12.69 -1.99 -12.87
N GLU A 8 -11.50 -1.67 -13.39
CA GLU A 8 -10.27 -1.44 -12.62
C GLU A 8 -10.62 -0.68 -11.34
N SER A 9 -10.35 -1.32 -10.22
CA SER A 9 -10.74 -0.77 -8.93
C SER A 9 -9.82 0.38 -8.56
N ASP A 10 -10.38 1.59 -8.42
CA ASP A 10 -9.70 2.75 -7.80
C ASP A 10 -9.20 2.45 -6.38
N ILE A 11 -9.72 1.39 -5.77
CA ILE A 11 -9.31 0.92 -4.46
C ILE A 11 -8.24 -0.14 -4.62
N GLU A 12 -7.07 0.16 -4.05
CA GLU A 12 -5.95 -0.76 -3.91
C GLU A 12 -5.76 -1.15 -2.44
N VAL A 13 -5.37 -2.40 -2.19
CA VAL A 13 -5.06 -2.89 -0.84
C VAL A 13 -3.58 -3.14 -0.73
N LEU A 14 -2.94 -2.42 0.19
CA LEU A 14 -1.55 -2.60 0.56
C LEU A 14 -1.52 -3.28 1.93
N GLU A 15 -0.86 -4.43 2.01
CA GLU A 15 -0.70 -5.21 3.24
C GLU A 15 0.76 -5.10 3.69
N LEU A 16 0.99 -4.49 4.85
CA LEU A 16 2.31 -4.27 5.44
C LEU A 16 2.51 -5.20 6.63
N GLN A 17 3.66 -5.87 6.70
CA GLN A 17 4.02 -6.67 7.87
C GLN A 17 4.78 -5.81 8.89
N GLY A 18 4.04 -5.25 9.85
CA GLY A 18 4.57 -4.41 10.94
C GLY A 18 3.55 -3.37 11.39
N ASP A 19 3.85 -2.69 12.48
CA ASP A 19 3.03 -1.58 12.95
C ASP A 19 3.41 -0.31 12.19
N VAL A 20 2.40 0.35 11.62
CA VAL A 20 2.57 1.73 11.13
C VAL A 20 2.39 2.62 12.35
N GLU A 21 3.49 3.03 12.98
CA GLU A 21 3.49 3.77 14.26
C GLU A 21 2.75 5.12 14.16
N ASN A 22 2.50 5.63 12.96
CA ASN A 22 1.64 6.78 12.73
C ASN A 22 1.13 6.84 11.28
N MET A 23 -0.11 6.42 11.05
CA MET A 23 -0.74 6.49 9.72
C MET A 23 -0.86 7.93 9.19
N ASP A 24 -1.06 8.90 10.08
CA ASP A 24 -1.14 10.31 9.70
C ASP A 24 0.22 10.88 9.27
N ALA A 25 1.32 10.22 9.66
CA ALA A 25 2.68 10.53 9.23
C ALA A 25 3.17 9.64 8.08
N PHE A 26 2.29 8.89 7.42
CA PHE A 26 2.66 8.07 6.27
C PHE A 26 3.11 8.95 5.11
N ASP A 27 4.42 9.01 4.88
CA ASP A 27 5.08 9.80 3.84
C ASP A 27 5.59 8.95 2.66
N GLY A 28 5.09 7.71 2.55
CA GLY A 28 5.48 6.76 1.52
C GLY A 28 4.81 7.04 0.17
N HIS A 29 5.59 6.95 -0.91
CA HIS A 29 5.08 6.95 -2.28
C HIS A 29 4.94 5.51 -2.79
N PHE A 30 3.79 5.14 -3.35
CA PHE A 30 3.58 3.82 -3.92
C PHE A 30 3.88 3.81 -5.43
N ASN A 31 4.97 3.14 -5.81
CA ASN A 31 5.32 2.84 -7.18
C ASN A 31 4.71 1.49 -7.59
N LYS A 32 3.57 1.53 -8.28
CA LYS A 32 2.78 0.35 -8.67
C LYS A 32 3.47 -0.55 -9.70
N ASP A 33 4.27 0.03 -10.60
CA ASP A 33 4.95 -0.71 -11.66
C ASP A 33 6.04 -1.61 -11.08
N LEU A 34 6.78 -1.09 -10.09
CA LEU A 34 7.82 -1.83 -9.39
C LEU A 34 7.30 -2.58 -8.15
N VAL A 35 6.06 -2.31 -7.74
CA VAL A 35 5.46 -2.77 -6.48
C VAL A 35 6.36 -2.39 -5.30
N GLN A 36 6.64 -1.09 -5.17
CA GLN A 36 7.52 -0.54 -4.14
C GLN A 36 6.83 0.54 -3.34
N LEU A 37 7.00 0.51 -2.02
CA LEU A 37 6.69 1.64 -1.16
C LEU A 37 7.99 2.38 -0.85
N GLU A 38 8.10 3.60 -1.37
CA GLU A 38 9.28 4.44 -1.28
C GLU A 38 9.10 5.49 -0.19
N PHE A 39 9.91 5.37 0.86
CA PHE A 39 10.02 6.37 1.94
C PHE A 39 11.29 7.21 1.71
N PRO A 40 11.45 8.36 2.37
CA PRO A 40 12.64 9.19 2.20
C PRO A 40 13.96 8.44 2.44
N THR A 41 14.00 7.56 3.44
CA THR A 41 15.21 6.89 3.92
C THR A 41 15.33 5.42 3.50
N PHE A 42 14.23 4.76 3.13
CA PHE A 42 14.21 3.35 2.76
C PHE A 42 13.13 3.01 1.73
N ILE A 43 13.22 1.80 1.19
CA ILE A 43 12.22 1.26 0.26
C ILE A 43 11.75 -0.10 0.80
N LEU A 44 10.45 -0.33 0.81
CA LEU A 44 9.87 -1.67 0.98
C LEU A 44 9.59 -2.27 -0.39
N GLN A 45 10.13 -3.47 -0.60
CA GLN A 45 9.87 -4.25 -1.80
C GLN A 45 8.62 -5.10 -1.56
N GLY A 46 7.64 -4.97 -2.44
CA GLY A 46 6.40 -5.73 -2.37
C GLY A 46 6.26 -6.73 -3.51
N ARG A 47 5.13 -7.43 -3.49
CA ARG A 47 4.69 -8.33 -4.55
C ARG A 47 3.16 -8.33 -4.66
N LYS A 48 2.65 -8.54 -5.87
CA LYS A 48 1.22 -8.80 -6.08
C LYS A 48 0.91 -10.23 -5.64
N ILE A 49 -0.10 -10.39 -4.80
CA ILE A 49 -0.65 -11.69 -4.43
C ILE A 49 -2.11 -11.77 -4.85
N HIS A 50 -2.54 -12.97 -5.26
CA HIS A 50 -3.95 -13.25 -5.52
C HIS A 50 -4.63 -13.61 -4.21
N LYS A 51 -5.57 -12.77 -3.78
CA LYS A 51 -6.32 -12.92 -2.52
C LYS A 51 -7.69 -12.29 -2.72
N GLU A 52 -8.74 -13.08 -2.54
CA GLU A 52 -10.11 -12.59 -2.67
C GLU A 52 -10.54 -11.88 -1.38
N LEU A 53 -10.86 -10.60 -1.48
CA LEU A 53 -11.33 -9.77 -0.38
C LEU A 53 -12.65 -9.08 -0.74
N SER A 54 -13.49 -8.88 0.26
CA SER A 54 -14.72 -8.09 0.13
C SER A 54 -14.67 -6.91 1.09
N ILE A 55 -14.77 -5.70 0.56
CA ILE A 55 -14.90 -4.49 1.35
C ILE A 55 -16.38 -4.30 1.66
N LEU A 56 -16.70 -4.27 2.96
CA LEU A 56 -18.06 -4.08 3.47
C LEU A 56 -18.13 -2.75 4.19
N GLN A 57 -19.13 -1.93 3.86
CA GLN A 57 -19.46 -0.74 4.62
C GLN A 57 -20.59 -1.07 5.58
N ARG A 58 -20.36 -0.79 6.87
CA ARG A 58 -21.42 -0.81 7.88
C ARG A 58 -22.06 0.58 7.91
N ASP A 59 -23.38 0.60 7.95
CA ASP A 59 -24.16 1.83 8.01
C ASP A 59 -25.40 1.62 8.89
N VAL A 60 -26.10 2.70 9.21
CA VAL A 60 -27.36 2.66 9.95
C VAL A 60 -28.41 3.40 9.15
N VAL A 61 -29.36 2.66 8.59
CA VAL A 61 -30.47 3.22 7.82
C VAL A 61 -31.73 3.07 8.65
N ASN A 62 -32.40 4.19 8.96
CA ASN A 62 -33.61 4.21 9.80
C ASN A 62 -33.43 3.52 11.16
N SER A 63 -32.28 3.74 11.82
CA SER A 63 -31.90 3.08 13.09
C SER A 63 -31.68 1.57 13.02
N ILE A 64 -31.64 0.99 11.81
CA ILE A 64 -31.36 -0.44 11.60
C ILE A 64 -29.92 -0.58 11.08
N PRO A 65 -29.05 -1.34 11.76
CA PRO A 65 -27.73 -1.66 11.25
C PRO A 65 -27.84 -2.40 9.90
N CYS A 66 -27.13 -1.91 8.89
CA CYS A 66 -27.07 -2.52 7.58
C CYS A 66 -25.62 -2.69 7.12
N ILE A 67 -25.42 -3.67 6.25
CA ILE A 67 -24.12 -3.98 5.66
C ILE A 67 -24.28 -3.95 4.15
N LYS A 68 -23.46 -3.14 3.49
CA LYS A 68 -23.42 -3.02 2.03
C LYS A 68 -22.08 -3.53 1.53
N LEU A 69 -22.11 -4.41 0.52
CA LEU A 69 -20.91 -4.76 -0.24
C LEU A 69 -20.49 -3.55 -1.06
N VAL A 70 -19.31 -3.02 -0.78
CA VAL A 70 -18.71 -1.90 -1.52
C VAL A 70 -17.97 -2.44 -2.74
N ARG A 71 -17.07 -3.41 -2.52
CA ARG A 71 -16.24 -3.94 -3.60
C ARG A 71 -15.73 -5.35 -3.32
N LYS A 72 -15.45 -6.08 -4.41
CA LYS A 72 -14.66 -7.31 -4.39
C LYS A 72 -13.30 -7.04 -5.01
N LEU A 73 -12.24 -7.49 -4.36
CA LEU A 73 -10.86 -7.35 -4.80
C LEU A 73 -10.24 -8.73 -4.97
N LYS A 74 -9.41 -8.89 -5.99
CA LYS A 74 -8.70 -10.15 -6.28
C LYS A 74 -7.18 -10.05 -6.11
N THR A 75 -6.68 -8.84 -5.88
CA THR A 75 -5.24 -8.55 -5.84
C THR A 75 -4.93 -7.70 -4.61
N VAL A 76 -3.87 -8.08 -3.91
CA VAL A 76 -3.29 -7.34 -2.79
C VAL A 76 -1.81 -7.11 -3.07
N TYR A 77 -1.30 -5.94 -2.72
CA TYR A 77 0.13 -5.63 -2.74
C TYR A 77 0.70 -5.93 -1.36
N LEU A 78 1.44 -7.04 -1.23
CA LEU A 78 2.01 -7.50 0.02
C LEU A 78 3.46 -7.00 0.16
N PHE A 79 3.76 -6.34 1.27
CA PHE A 79 5.09 -5.88 1.66
C PHE A 79 5.57 -6.65 2.90
N ASP A 80 6.15 -7.83 2.65
CA ASP A 80 6.59 -8.80 3.66
C ASP A 80 8.13 -8.88 3.80
N LYS A 81 8.85 -7.96 3.14
CA LYS A 81 10.31 -7.89 3.14
C LYS A 81 10.82 -6.75 4.01
N PRO A 82 12.00 -6.93 4.65
CA PRO A 82 12.58 -5.88 5.46
C PRO A 82 12.92 -4.62 4.62
N PRO A 83 12.91 -3.43 5.25
CA PRO A 83 13.33 -2.18 4.62
C PRO A 83 14.72 -2.25 3.97
N ARG A 84 14.82 -1.73 2.75
CA ARG A 84 16.11 -1.46 2.09
C ARG A 84 16.45 0.01 2.23
N TYR A 85 17.37 0.32 3.15
CA TYR A 85 17.83 1.68 3.38
C TYR A 85 18.65 2.22 2.20
N ARG A 86 18.38 3.45 1.82
CA ARG A 86 19.17 4.16 0.81
C ARG A 86 20.56 4.41 1.40
N ARG A 87 21.62 4.12 0.62
CA ARG A 87 22.99 4.41 1.06
C ARG A 87 23.12 5.92 1.23
N SER A 88 23.48 6.38 2.41
CA SER A 88 23.94 7.76 2.60
C SER A 88 25.14 7.99 1.68
N ILE A 89 25.04 8.93 0.75
CA ILE A 89 26.23 9.42 0.05
C ILE A 89 27.12 10.03 1.14
N PRO A 90 28.37 9.56 1.34
CA PRO A 90 29.25 10.20 2.29
C PRO A 90 29.53 11.60 1.78
N ASN A 91 29.01 12.61 2.48
CA ASN A 91 29.47 13.99 2.33
C ASN A 91 30.97 13.99 2.66
N GLY A 92 31.85 14.09 1.65
CA GLY A 92 33.26 14.37 1.90
C GLY A 92 34.32 13.64 1.08
N LYS A 93 34.12 13.38 -0.21
CA LYS A 93 35.28 13.30 -1.13
C LYS A 93 35.19 14.42 -2.15
N LYS A 94 35.76 15.58 -1.79
CA LYS A 94 36.31 16.51 -2.77
C LYS A 94 37.23 15.69 -3.68
N GLN A 95 36.88 15.57 -4.95
CA GLN A 95 37.85 15.19 -5.97
C GLN A 95 38.91 16.29 -5.99
N ILE A 96 40.07 16.03 -5.37
CA ILE A 96 41.29 16.76 -5.70
C ILE A 96 41.71 16.15 -7.04
N ARG A 97 41.59 16.95 -8.10
CA ARG A 97 42.27 16.70 -9.37
C ARG A 97 43.64 17.34 -9.23
N ASP A 98 44.68 16.51 -9.23
CA ASP A 98 46.01 16.92 -9.70
C ASP A 98 46.08 16.64 -11.21
#